data_AF-A0A9E7W6J8-F1
#
_entry.id   AF-A0A9E7W6J8-F1
#
_cell.length_a   1.000
_cell.length_b   1.000
_cell.length_c   1.000
_cell.angle_alpha   90.00
_cell.angle_beta   90.00
_cell.angle_gamma   90.00
#
_symmetry.space_group_name_H-M   'P 1'
#
loop_
_entity.id
_entity.type
_entity.pdbx_description
1 polymer ?
#
loop_
_entity_poly.entity_id
_entity_poly.type
_entity_poly.pdbx_seq_one_letter_code
_entity_poly.pdbx_strand_id
1 'polypeptide(L)'
;MVPDLRPVSKVARQMTASVLRNPDALLWLARVREQDDHSYRHSLKAAVWALVLGRHLGLDEPLLTTLATGCLLAHIGKAELPRALLFNEHQLDADQYQQYRTYVELGARRLEEAGLSRAVVAVVRGHRERHNGSGFPAGVRGDRIPLLAKIAGLVDYYETLIAPREGYQPLSPAQAVSQLFELRNVEFQEDLVEQFIQSIGIYPIGTLVQLTNGQRGVVVSHSPKRRLMPKVMVMTDVGQQPLKAAKMVNLATCNEGRPVEQSLRVEGCLPNGTDGLDPARYDITGVESRWNLRRLVGA
;
A
#
# COMPACT_ATOMS: atom_id res chain seq x y z
N MET A 1 -2.00 14.57 20.10
CA MET A 1 -2.71 13.34 20.54
C MET A 1 -1.74 12.19 20.42
N VAL A 2 -1.35 11.58 21.53
CA VAL A 2 -0.40 10.44 21.54
C VAL A 2 -1.11 9.24 20.89
N PRO A 3 -0.52 8.57 19.87
CA PRO A 3 -1.10 7.35 19.32
C PRO A 3 -1.13 6.27 20.40
N ASP A 4 -2.25 5.59 20.56
CA ASP A 4 -2.38 4.47 21.48
C ASP A 4 -1.46 3.32 21.02
N LEU A 5 -0.42 3.02 21.80
CA LEU A 5 0.55 1.95 21.50
C LEU A 5 0.19 0.62 22.18
N ARG A 6 -0.87 0.55 22.99
CA ARG A 6 -1.35 -0.72 23.58
C ARG A 6 -1.65 -1.80 22.52
N PRO A 7 -2.15 -1.46 21.31
CA PRO A 7 -2.29 -2.43 20.22
C PRO A 7 -0.96 -3.07 19.79
N VAL A 8 0.17 -2.36 19.86
CA VAL A 8 1.49 -2.93 19.53
C VAL A 8 1.85 -4.07 20.49
N SER A 9 1.60 -3.88 21.78
CA SER A 9 1.77 -4.95 22.78
C SER A 9 0.87 -6.15 22.51
N LYS A 10 -0.36 -5.93 22.00
CA LYS A 10 -1.27 -7.01 21.59
C LYS A 10 -0.71 -7.78 20.38
N VAL A 11 -0.20 -7.08 19.36
CA VAL A 11 0.45 -7.70 18.20
C VAL A 11 1.68 -8.49 18.62
N ALA A 12 2.54 -7.93 19.46
CA ALA A 12 3.73 -8.61 19.98
C ALA A 12 3.35 -9.93 20.71
N ARG A 13 2.32 -9.90 21.57
CA ARG A 13 1.81 -11.13 22.21
C ARG A 13 1.29 -12.16 21.20
N GLN A 14 0.58 -11.72 20.16
CA GLN A 14 0.10 -12.61 19.11
C GLN A 14 1.26 -13.24 18.32
N MET A 15 2.30 -12.47 18.01
CA MET A 15 3.53 -12.95 17.39
C MET A 15 4.22 -13.98 18.29
N THR A 16 4.45 -13.66 19.57
CA THR A 16 5.04 -14.61 20.54
C THR A 16 4.23 -15.90 20.61
N ALA A 17 2.90 -15.80 20.74
CA ALA A 17 2.04 -16.98 20.76
C ALA A 17 2.13 -17.78 19.46
N SER A 18 2.35 -17.12 18.32
CA SER A 18 2.57 -17.79 17.03
C SER A 18 3.91 -18.51 16.96
N VAL A 19 5.02 -17.89 17.40
CA VAL A 19 6.35 -18.55 17.48
C VAL A 19 6.28 -19.77 18.41
N LEU A 20 5.62 -19.63 19.56
CA LEU A 20 5.51 -20.72 20.53
C LEU A 20 4.71 -21.91 19.97
N ARG A 21 3.72 -21.66 19.10
CA ARG A 21 2.94 -22.73 18.44
C ARG A 21 3.67 -23.33 17.24
N ASN A 22 4.38 -22.52 16.48
CA ASN A 22 5.16 -22.93 15.32
C ASN A 22 6.43 -22.06 15.23
N PRO A 23 7.57 -22.54 15.76
CA PRO A 23 8.82 -21.79 15.80
C PRO A 23 9.29 -21.38 14.40
N ASP A 24 8.96 -22.20 13.39
CA ASP A 24 9.46 -22.03 12.03
C ASP A 24 8.63 -21.03 11.22
N ALA A 25 7.36 -20.81 11.54
CA ALA A 25 6.46 -19.96 10.73
C ALA A 25 6.92 -18.49 10.63
N LEU A 26 7.29 -17.89 11.77
CA LEU A 26 7.78 -16.50 11.79
C LEU A 26 9.24 -16.39 11.34
N LEU A 27 10.03 -17.44 11.55
CA LEU A 27 11.38 -17.54 10.97
C LEU A 27 11.33 -17.64 9.44
N TRP A 28 10.30 -18.29 8.89
CA TRP A 28 10.08 -18.38 7.45
C TRP A 28 9.76 -17.00 6.85
N LEU A 29 8.84 -16.24 7.46
CA LEU A 29 8.57 -14.84 7.09
C LEU A 29 9.83 -13.95 7.17
N ALA A 30 10.66 -14.15 8.20
CA ALA A 30 11.92 -13.44 8.34
C ALA A 30 12.95 -13.83 7.27
N ARG A 31 13.02 -15.10 6.87
CA ARG A 31 13.91 -15.58 5.80
C ARG A 31 13.48 -15.13 4.41
N VAL A 32 12.18 -15.03 4.14
CA VAL A 32 11.67 -14.44 2.88
C VAL A 32 12.17 -13.01 2.72
N ARG A 33 12.20 -12.23 3.81
CA ARG A 33 12.78 -10.88 3.81
C ARG A 33 14.27 -10.88 3.46
N GLU A 34 15.04 -11.87 3.90
CA GLU A 34 16.48 -11.97 3.58
C GLU A 34 16.74 -12.36 2.11
N GLN A 35 15.85 -13.13 1.49
CA GLN A 35 15.97 -13.54 0.09
C GLN A 35 15.43 -12.50 -0.89
N ASP A 36 14.34 -11.82 -0.53
CA ASP A 36 13.66 -10.82 -1.35
C ASP A 36 12.93 -9.78 -0.47
N ASP A 37 13.68 -8.83 0.09
CA ASP A 37 13.16 -7.72 0.93
C ASP A 37 12.08 -6.93 0.18
N HIS A 38 12.19 -6.84 -1.15
CA HIS A 38 11.22 -6.16 -1.99
C HIS A 38 9.88 -6.89 -2.01
N SER A 39 9.84 -8.18 -2.35
CA SER A 39 8.60 -8.97 -2.35
C SER A 39 7.98 -9.05 -0.96
N TYR A 40 8.78 -9.10 0.10
CA TYR A 40 8.28 -9.05 1.48
C TYR A 40 7.57 -7.73 1.78
N ARG A 41 8.23 -6.58 1.52
CA ARG A 41 7.66 -5.24 1.77
C ARG A 41 6.44 -4.97 0.91
N HIS A 42 6.46 -5.42 -0.34
CA HIS A 42 5.34 -5.36 -1.27
C HIS A 42 4.13 -6.12 -0.71
N SER A 43 4.30 -7.39 -0.34
CA SER A 43 3.22 -8.24 0.18
C SER A 43 2.61 -7.68 1.47
N LEU A 44 3.46 -7.16 2.37
CA LEU A 44 3.01 -6.53 3.61
C LEU A 44 2.16 -5.29 3.34
N LYS A 45 2.62 -4.38 2.48
CA LYS A 45 1.88 -3.16 2.16
C LYS A 45 0.60 -3.45 1.38
N ALA A 46 0.64 -4.38 0.42
CA ALA A 46 -0.54 -4.86 -0.28
C ALA A 46 -1.58 -5.41 0.70
N ALA A 47 -1.18 -6.18 1.71
CA ALA A 47 -2.09 -6.65 2.75
C ALA A 47 -2.69 -5.51 3.58
N VAL A 48 -1.92 -4.46 3.88
CA VAL A 48 -2.45 -3.26 4.57
C VAL A 48 -3.50 -2.55 3.70
N TRP A 49 -3.24 -2.36 2.41
CA TRP A 49 -4.21 -1.79 1.48
C TRP A 49 -5.47 -2.66 1.36
N ALA A 50 -5.31 -3.98 1.33
CA ALA A 50 -6.42 -4.93 1.30
C ALA A 50 -7.31 -4.81 2.54
N LEU A 51 -6.70 -4.65 3.73
CA LEU A 51 -7.43 -4.45 4.98
C LEU A 51 -8.15 -3.10 5.02
N VAL A 52 -7.53 -2.04 4.49
CA VAL A 52 -8.16 -0.71 4.38
C VAL A 52 -9.41 -0.78 3.52
N LEU A 53 -9.30 -1.37 2.32
CA LEU A 53 -10.43 -1.54 1.40
C LEU A 53 -11.47 -2.51 1.95
N GLY A 54 -11.06 -3.68 2.43
CA GLY A 54 -11.97 -4.68 2.99
C GLY A 54 -12.81 -4.12 4.13
N ARG A 55 -12.18 -3.36 5.03
CA ARG A 55 -12.91 -2.69 6.13
C ARG A 55 -13.87 -1.63 5.60
N HIS A 56 -13.48 -0.89 4.55
CA HIS A 56 -14.34 0.11 3.91
C HIS A 56 -15.59 -0.53 3.28
N LEU A 57 -15.42 -1.72 2.68
CA LEU A 57 -16.51 -2.52 2.10
C LEU A 57 -17.36 -3.23 3.16
N GLY A 58 -17.01 -3.14 4.45
CA GLY A 58 -17.74 -3.80 5.53
C GLY A 58 -17.49 -5.31 5.65
N LEU A 59 -16.36 -5.82 5.15
CA LEU A 59 -15.96 -7.21 5.37
C LEU A 59 -15.77 -7.48 6.87
N ASP A 60 -16.22 -8.65 7.32
CA ASP A 60 -16.04 -9.10 8.69
C ASP A 60 -14.61 -9.60 8.97
N GLU A 61 -14.31 -9.83 10.25
CA GLU A 61 -12.97 -10.23 10.69
C GLU A 61 -12.45 -11.53 10.02
N PRO A 62 -13.26 -12.59 9.85
CA PRO A 62 -12.83 -13.79 9.11
C PRO A 62 -12.46 -13.52 7.64
N LEU A 63 -13.25 -12.73 6.91
CA LEU A 63 -12.95 -12.38 5.52
C LEU A 63 -11.72 -11.47 5.42
N LEU A 64 -11.58 -10.50 6.34
CA LEU A 64 -10.40 -9.64 6.42
C LEU A 64 -9.12 -10.44 6.71
N THR A 65 -9.21 -11.43 7.59
CA THR A 65 -8.08 -12.32 7.91
C THR A 65 -7.70 -13.14 6.69
N THR A 66 -8.67 -13.74 6.02
CA THR A 66 -8.46 -14.52 4.78
C THR A 66 -7.80 -13.66 3.69
N LEU A 67 -8.30 -12.45 3.48
CA LEU A 67 -7.79 -11.50 2.50
C LEU A 67 -6.34 -11.10 2.82
N ALA A 68 -6.08 -10.69 4.06
CA ALA A 68 -4.74 -10.28 4.49
C ALA A 68 -3.73 -11.42 4.38
N THR A 69 -4.09 -12.63 4.82
CA THR A 69 -3.25 -13.82 4.67
C THR A 69 -2.99 -14.13 3.19
N GLY A 70 -4.01 -14.04 2.33
CA GLY A 70 -3.84 -14.21 0.89
C GLY A 70 -2.88 -13.20 0.27
N CYS A 71 -2.98 -11.91 0.61
CA CYS A 71 -2.07 -10.88 0.13
C CYS A 71 -0.62 -11.07 0.63
N LEU A 72 -0.43 -11.46 1.89
CA LEU A 72 0.89 -11.73 2.46
C LEU A 72 1.60 -12.90 1.77
N LEU A 73 0.83 -13.87 1.27
CA LEU A 73 1.34 -15.11 0.68
C LEU A 73 1.23 -15.11 -0.86
N ALA A 74 0.72 -14.04 -1.47
CA ALA A 74 0.43 -13.96 -2.90
C ALA A 74 1.67 -14.24 -3.77
N HIS A 75 2.84 -13.78 -3.30
CA HIS A 75 4.11 -13.87 -4.01
C HIS A 75 5.01 -15.02 -3.52
N ILE A 76 4.51 -15.92 -2.66
CA ILE A 76 5.32 -16.99 -2.05
C ILE A 76 5.96 -17.91 -3.11
N GLY A 77 5.28 -18.17 -4.22
CA GLY A 77 5.79 -19.00 -5.30
C GLY A 77 6.93 -18.36 -6.10
N LYS A 78 7.21 -17.06 -5.92
CA LYS A 78 8.39 -16.42 -6.55
C LYS A 78 9.70 -17.04 -6.05
N ALA A 79 9.72 -17.59 -4.83
CA ALA A 79 10.88 -18.28 -4.27
C ALA A 79 11.31 -19.53 -5.10
N GLU A 80 10.41 -20.08 -5.91
CA GLU A 80 10.67 -21.24 -6.77
C GLU A 80 11.14 -20.83 -8.18
N LEU A 81 11.15 -19.53 -8.49
CA LEU A 81 11.60 -19.02 -9.79
C LEU A 81 13.11 -18.78 -9.82
N PRO A 82 13.75 -18.94 -11.00
CA PRO A 82 15.13 -18.51 -11.20
C PRO A 82 15.34 -17.03 -10.86
N ARG A 83 16.41 -16.72 -10.12
CA ARG A 83 16.76 -15.36 -9.71
C ARG A 83 16.87 -14.37 -10.88
N ALA A 84 17.31 -14.84 -12.04
CA ALA A 84 17.41 -14.02 -13.26
C ALA A 84 16.04 -13.51 -13.74
N LEU A 85 14.96 -14.29 -13.57
CA LEU A 85 13.60 -13.84 -13.90
C LEU A 85 13.10 -12.78 -12.90
N LEU A 86 13.38 -12.98 -11.62
CA LEU A 86 12.98 -12.03 -10.58
C LEU A 86 13.67 -10.68 -10.75
N PHE A 87 14.97 -10.70 -11.09
CA PHE A 87 15.74 -9.48 -11.30
C PHE A 87 15.26 -8.69 -12.53
N ASN A 88 14.83 -9.37 -13.57
CA ASN A 88 14.40 -8.78 -14.84
C ASN A 88 12.88 -8.72 -15.02
N GLU A 89 12.08 -8.79 -13.94
CA GLU A 89 10.61 -8.87 -13.99
C GLU A 89 9.93 -7.79 -14.86
N HIS A 90 10.59 -6.65 -15.06
CA HIS A 90 10.13 -5.50 -15.83
C HIS A 90 10.55 -5.52 -17.32
N GLN A 91 11.40 -6.45 -17.72
CA GLN A 91 11.94 -6.60 -19.08
C GLN A 91 11.96 -8.08 -19.50
N LEU A 92 10.91 -8.81 -19.14
CA LEU A 92 10.77 -10.21 -19.53
C LEU A 92 10.38 -10.32 -21.01
N ASP A 93 11.08 -11.20 -21.74
CA ASP A 93 10.60 -11.65 -23.04
C ASP A 93 9.37 -12.57 -22.89
N ALA A 94 8.79 -13.01 -24.01
CA ALA A 94 7.57 -13.81 -24.00
C ALA A 94 7.73 -15.15 -23.25
N ASP A 95 8.86 -15.84 -23.43
CA ASP A 95 9.11 -17.16 -22.83
C ASP A 95 9.40 -17.02 -21.33
N GLN A 96 10.21 -16.03 -20.98
CA GLN A 96 10.48 -15.64 -19.60
C GLN A 96 9.20 -15.22 -18.88
N TYR A 97 8.31 -14.50 -19.55
CA TYR A 97 7.01 -14.11 -18.99
C TYR A 97 6.12 -15.33 -18.77
N GLN A 98 6.09 -16.32 -19.68
CA GLN A 98 5.37 -17.58 -19.44
C GLN A 98 5.90 -18.31 -18.22
N GLN A 99 7.22 -18.40 -18.08
CA GLN A 99 7.84 -19.02 -16.90
C GLN A 99 7.53 -18.22 -15.62
N TYR A 100 7.61 -16.89 -15.67
CA TYR A 100 7.30 -16.02 -14.54
C TYR A 100 5.87 -16.25 -14.03
N ARG A 101 4.87 -16.30 -14.92
CA ARG A 101 3.45 -16.49 -14.54
C ARG A 101 3.20 -17.74 -13.69
N THR A 102 4.08 -18.75 -13.77
CA THR A 102 3.93 -20.01 -13.01
C THR A 102 4.02 -19.81 -11.49
N TYR A 103 4.61 -18.70 -11.00
CA TYR A 103 4.76 -18.47 -9.55
C TYR A 103 3.41 -18.52 -8.81
N VAL A 104 2.33 -18.10 -9.46
CA VAL A 104 0.99 -18.09 -8.84
C VAL A 104 0.54 -19.50 -8.53
N GLU A 105 0.66 -20.42 -9.49
CA GLU A 105 0.24 -21.81 -9.30
C GLU A 105 1.21 -22.59 -8.42
N LEU A 106 2.53 -22.31 -8.52
CA LEU A 106 3.52 -22.86 -7.59
C LEU A 106 3.20 -22.46 -6.15
N GLY A 107 2.91 -21.18 -5.92
CA GLY A 107 2.52 -20.66 -4.61
C GLY A 107 1.22 -21.28 -4.10
N ALA A 108 0.19 -21.36 -4.95
CA ALA A 108 -1.09 -21.96 -4.60
C ALA A 108 -0.93 -23.44 -4.15
N ARG A 109 -0.16 -24.24 -4.90
CA ARG A 109 0.11 -25.65 -4.56
C ARG A 109 0.86 -25.79 -3.24
N ARG A 110 1.90 -24.98 -2.99
CA ARG A 110 2.63 -24.98 -1.72
C ARG A 110 1.72 -24.69 -0.54
N LEU A 111 0.78 -23.75 -0.70
CA LEU A 111 -0.17 -23.41 0.36
C LEU A 111 -1.22 -24.50 0.58
N GLU A 112 -1.66 -25.19 -0.48
CA GLU A 112 -2.51 -26.38 -0.39
C GLU A 112 -1.80 -27.51 0.37
N GLU A 113 -0.55 -27.82 0.03
CA GLU A 113 0.30 -28.80 0.72
C GLU A 113 0.53 -28.44 2.19
N ALA A 114 0.69 -27.14 2.49
CA ALA A 114 0.83 -26.63 3.85
C ALA A 114 -0.49 -26.56 4.64
N GLY A 115 -1.62 -26.98 4.05
CA GLY A 115 -2.91 -27.08 4.74
C GLY A 115 -3.62 -25.73 4.95
N LEU A 116 -3.30 -24.70 4.15
CA LEU A 116 -4.02 -23.43 4.22
C LEU A 116 -5.47 -23.61 3.71
N SER A 117 -6.35 -22.73 4.19
CA SER A 117 -7.76 -22.78 3.77
C SER A 117 -7.92 -22.55 2.27
N ARG A 118 -8.90 -23.23 1.66
CA ARG A 118 -9.23 -23.05 0.23
C ARG A 118 -9.52 -21.59 -0.13
N ALA A 119 -10.03 -20.80 0.81
CA ALA A 119 -10.31 -19.38 0.61
C ALA A 119 -9.02 -18.55 0.47
N VAL A 120 -8.00 -18.80 1.32
CA VAL A 120 -6.67 -18.17 1.18
C VAL A 120 -6.02 -18.56 -0.14
N VAL A 121 -6.05 -19.86 -0.48
CA VAL A 121 -5.51 -20.35 -1.75
C VAL A 121 -6.21 -19.72 -2.94
N ALA A 122 -7.54 -19.52 -2.88
CA ALA A 122 -8.29 -18.85 -3.94
C ALA A 122 -7.88 -17.38 -4.13
N VAL A 123 -7.55 -16.66 -3.05
CA VAL A 123 -6.98 -15.31 -3.13
C VAL A 123 -5.64 -15.34 -3.85
N VAL A 124 -4.73 -16.23 -3.43
CA VAL A 124 -3.40 -16.37 -4.03
C VAL A 124 -3.50 -16.78 -5.50
N ARG A 125 -4.35 -17.75 -5.84
CA ARG A 125 -4.51 -18.19 -7.24
C ARG A 125 -5.12 -17.12 -8.14
N GLY A 126 -5.97 -16.24 -7.59
CA GLY A 126 -6.73 -15.25 -8.36
C GLY A 126 -6.18 -13.83 -8.37
N HIS A 127 -5.18 -13.46 -7.55
CA HIS A 127 -4.73 -12.05 -7.44
C HIS A 127 -4.14 -11.46 -8.74
N ARG A 128 -3.71 -12.31 -9.68
CA ARG A 128 -3.21 -11.89 -11.00
C ARG A 128 -4.25 -12.00 -12.11
N GLU A 129 -5.47 -12.42 -11.80
CA GLU A 129 -6.59 -12.36 -12.73
C GLU A 129 -7.04 -10.91 -12.94
N ARG A 130 -7.67 -10.64 -14.09
CA ARG A 130 -8.14 -9.32 -14.49
C ARG A 130 -9.57 -9.38 -14.98
N HIS A 131 -10.32 -8.31 -14.79
CA HIS A 131 -11.76 -8.26 -15.05
C HIS A 131 -12.09 -8.65 -16.51
N ASN A 132 -11.32 -8.18 -17.49
CA ASN A 132 -11.39 -8.53 -18.91
C ASN A 132 -10.79 -9.91 -19.28
N GLY A 133 -10.15 -10.62 -18.35
CA GLY A 133 -9.49 -11.91 -18.58
C GLY A 133 -8.08 -11.82 -19.18
N SER A 134 -7.45 -10.64 -19.20
CA SER A 134 -6.03 -10.50 -19.58
C SER A 134 -5.06 -11.08 -18.55
N GLY A 135 -5.58 -11.42 -17.37
CA GLY A 135 -4.81 -11.92 -16.24
C GLY A 135 -4.40 -13.39 -16.37
N PHE A 136 -3.86 -13.92 -15.27
CA PHE A 136 -3.34 -15.28 -15.17
C PHE A 136 -3.52 -15.83 -13.74
N PRO A 137 -3.47 -17.16 -13.53
CA PRO A 137 -3.07 -18.21 -14.47
C PRO A 137 -4.17 -18.71 -15.42
N ALA A 138 -5.45 -18.60 -15.05
CA ALA A 138 -6.57 -19.20 -15.77
C ALA A 138 -7.25 -18.27 -16.78
N GLY A 139 -7.02 -16.96 -16.70
CA GLY A 139 -7.63 -15.97 -17.60
C GLY A 139 -9.14 -15.86 -17.40
N VAL A 140 -9.60 -16.06 -16.17
CA VAL A 140 -11.03 -15.98 -15.82
C VAL A 140 -11.51 -14.53 -15.83
N ARG A 141 -12.81 -14.32 -16.10
CA ARG A 141 -13.39 -13.00 -16.34
C ARG A 141 -14.45 -12.63 -15.31
N GLY A 142 -14.57 -11.33 -15.04
CA GLY A 142 -15.66 -10.75 -14.27
C GLY A 142 -15.89 -11.46 -12.94
N ASP A 143 -17.12 -11.93 -12.74
CA ASP A 143 -17.56 -12.54 -11.47
C ASP A 143 -17.07 -13.98 -11.25
N ARG A 144 -16.35 -14.55 -12.21
CA ARG A 144 -15.64 -15.82 -11.98
C ARG A 144 -14.39 -15.63 -11.12
N ILE A 145 -13.90 -14.39 -10.98
CA ILE A 145 -12.82 -14.06 -10.05
C ILE A 145 -13.44 -13.87 -8.65
N PRO A 146 -13.02 -14.61 -7.63
CA PRO A 146 -13.51 -14.43 -6.26
C PRO A 146 -13.33 -12.98 -5.78
N LEU A 147 -14.28 -12.44 -5.03
CA LEU A 147 -14.24 -11.06 -4.54
C LEU A 147 -12.93 -10.72 -3.82
N LEU A 148 -12.47 -11.58 -2.90
CA LEU A 148 -11.22 -11.36 -2.17
C LEU A 148 -10.00 -11.37 -3.11
N ALA A 149 -10.03 -12.16 -4.19
CA ALA A 149 -8.99 -12.16 -5.20
C ALA A 149 -9.02 -10.89 -6.07
N LYS A 150 -10.21 -10.38 -6.41
CA LYS A 150 -10.37 -9.08 -7.09
C LYS A 150 -9.77 -7.95 -6.24
N ILE A 151 -10.05 -7.94 -4.93
CA ILE A 151 -9.47 -6.96 -4.00
C ILE A 151 -7.96 -7.10 -3.94
N ALA A 152 -7.45 -8.33 -3.76
CA ALA A 152 -6.01 -8.59 -3.69
C ALA A 152 -5.28 -8.14 -4.96
N GLY A 153 -5.84 -8.40 -6.14
CA GLY A 153 -5.26 -7.98 -7.41
C GLY A 153 -5.24 -6.47 -7.63
N LEU A 154 -6.30 -5.78 -7.18
CA LEU A 154 -6.38 -4.32 -7.22
C LEU A 154 -5.29 -3.66 -6.38
N VAL A 155 -5.14 -4.10 -5.12
CA VAL A 155 -4.18 -3.51 -4.19
C VAL A 155 -2.74 -3.92 -4.49
N ASP A 156 -2.52 -5.13 -5.02
CA ASP A 156 -1.23 -5.60 -5.54
C ASP A 156 -0.74 -4.72 -6.69
N TYR A 157 -1.65 -4.39 -7.62
CA TYR A 157 -1.35 -3.50 -8.72
C TYR A 157 -1.04 -2.08 -8.23
N TYR A 158 -1.88 -1.53 -7.35
CA TYR A 158 -1.62 -0.21 -6.76
C TYR A 158 -0.26 -0.13 -6.06
N GLU A 159 0.08 -1.12 -5.21
CA GLU A 159 1.38 -1.16 -4.54
C GLU A 159 2.53 -1.25 -5.56
N THR A 160 2.36 -1.99 -6.66
CA THR A 160 3.37 -2.08 -7.72
C THR A 160 3.67 -0.71 -8.34
N LEU A 161 2.65 0.16 -8.49
CA LEU A 161 2.82 1.50 -9.07
C LEU A 161 3.59 2.46 -8.16
N ILE A 162 3.38 2.37 -6.85
CA ILE A 162 3.95 3.32 -5.86
C ILE A 162 5.21 2.79 -5.17
N ALA A 163 5.53 1.51 -5.31
CA ALA A 163 6.71 0.90 -4.71
C ALA A 163 7.98 1.26 -5.51
N PRO A 164 9.04 1.78 -4.86
CA PRO A 164 10.31 1.99 -5.53
C PRO A 164 10.90 0.65 -5.99
N ARG A 165 11.46 0.63 -7.20
CA ARG A 165 12.18 -0.52 -7.77
C ARG A 165 13.46 -0.03 -8.43
N GLU A 166 14.49 -0.86 -8.45
CA GLU A 166 15.73 -0.53 -9.16
C GLU A 166 15.44 -0.25 -10.64
N GLY A 167 15.98 0.85 -11.17
CA GLY A 167 15.78 1.23 -12.58
C GLY A 167 14.41 1.81 -12.92
N TYR A 168 13.47 1.96 -11.97
CA TYR A 168 12.13 2.50 -12.23
C TYR A 168 11.71 3.53 -11.19
N GLN A 169 11.24 4.70 -11.65
CA GLN A 169 10.70 5.71 -10.74
C GLN A 169 9.25 5.38 -10.38
N PRO A 170 8.92 5.21 -9.08
CA PRO A 170 7.55 4.95 -8.66
C PRO A 170 6.66 6.16 -8.92
N LEU A 171 5.40 5.88 -9.27
CA LEU A 171 4.38 6.90 -9.38
C LEU A 171 4.07 7.51 -8.01
N SER A 172 3.70 8.79 -8.01
CA SER A 172 3.04 9.36 -6.83
C SER A 172 1.71 8.64 -6.58
N PRO A 173 1.24 8.56 -5.32
CA PRO A 173 -0.06 7.96 -5.02
C PRO A 173 -1.22 8.54 -5.86
N ALA A 174 -1.18 9.84 -6.14
CA ALA A 174 -2.16 10.51 -6.99
C ALA A 174 -2.11 10.01 -8.45
N GLN A 175 -0.92 9.88 -9.04
CA GLN A 175 -0.76 9.32 -10.38
C GLN A 175 -1.21 7.85 -10.44
N ALA A 176 -0.87 7.06 -9.42
CA ALA A 176 -1.31 5.67 -9.33
C ALA A 176 -2.84 5.54 -9.26
N VAL A 177 -3.50 6.44 -8.52
CA VAL A 177 -4.98 6.53 -8.50
C VAL A 177 -5.55 6.87 -9.88
N SER A 178 -4.98 7.86 -10.58
CA SER A 178 -5.41 8.21 -11.93
C SER A 178 -5.29 7.02 -12.89
N GLN A 179 -4.17 6.30 -12.85
CA GLN A 179 -3.97 5.11 -13.69
C GLN A 179 -4.95 3.99 -13.35
N LEU A 180 -5.22 3.75 -12.07
CA LEU A 180 -6.25 2.79 -11.65
C LEU A 180 -7.64 3.16 -12.15
N PHE A 181 -7.96 4.46 -12.14
CA PHE A 181 -9.23 4.97 -12.63
C PHE A 181 -9.39 4.79 -14.15
N GLU A 182 -8.31 4.93 -14.92
CA GLU A 182 -8.30 4.63 -16.37
C GLU A 182 -8.54 3.14 -16.67
N LEU A 183 -8.08 2.25 -15.78
CA LEU A 183 -8.21 0.80 -15.92
C LEU A 183 -9.53 0.23 -15.39
N ARG A 184 -10.43 1.09 -14.87
CA ARG A 184 -11.74 0.69 -14.37
C ARG A 184 -12.61 0.15 -15.50
N ASN A 185 -13.37 -0.90 -15.21
CA ASN A 185 -14.15 -1.68 -16.17
C ASN A 185 -13.33 -2.30 -17.33
N VAL A 186 -12.00 -2.30 -17.22
CA VAL A 186 -11.08 -2.97 -18.16
C VAL A 186 -10.35 -4.07 -17.40
N GLU A 187 -9.35 -3.71 -16.60
CA GLU A 187 -8.57 -4.67 -15.82
C GLU A 187 -9.17 -4.90 -14.43
N PHE A 188 -9.91 -3.93 -13.91
CA PHE A 188 -10.50 -3.96 -12.59
C PHE A 188 -11.98 -3.60 -12.64
N GLN A 189 -12.78 -4.21 -11.77
CA GLN A 189 -14.21 -3.86 -11.66
C GLN A 189 -14.35 -2.42 -11.16
N GLU A 190 -15.22 -1.65 -11.83
CA GLU A 190 -15.42 -0.22 -11.57
C GLU A 190 -15.73 0.08 -10.10
N ASP A 191 -16.74 -0.60 -9.53
CA ASP A 191 -17.13 -0.39 -8.13
C ASP A 191 -15.95 -0.57 -7.17
N LEU A 192 -15.10 -1.58 -7.38
CA LEU A 192 -13.96 -1.83 -6.51
C LEU A 192 -12.90 -0.74 -6.61
N VAL A 193 -12.66 -0.21 -7.82
CA VAL A 193 -11.75 0.92 -8.03
C VAL A 193 -12.28 2.15 -7.30
N GLU A 194 -13.56 2.48 -7.44
CA GLU A 194 -14.17 3.63 -6.77
C GLU A 194 -14.11 3.49 -5.25
N GLN A 195 -14.47 2.32 -4.71
CA GLN A 195 -14.40 2.04 -3.27
C GLN A 195 -12.96 2.10 -2.76
N PHE A 196 -11.98 1.66 -3.55
CA PHE A 196 -10.57 1.79 -3.19
C PHE A 196 -10.15 3.24 -3.07
N ILE A 197 -10.43 4.06 -4.09
CA ILE A 197 -10.11 5.50 -4.09
C ILE A 197 -10.80 6.20 -2.91
N GLN A 198 -12.06 5.86 -2.63
CA GLN A 198 -12.79 6.38 -1.47
C GLN A 198 -12.15 5.97 -0.14
N SER A 199 -11.61 4.75 -0.04
CA SER A 199 -11.00 4.20 1.17
C SER A 199 -9.64 4.83 1.52
N ILE A 200 -8.81 5.15 0.52
CA ILE A 200 -7.48 5.74 0.73
C ILE A 200 -7.51 7.28 0.73
N GLY A 201 -8.59 7.87 0.22
CA GLY A 201 -8.80 9.31 0.10
C GLY A 201 -8.25 9.90 -1.20
N ILE A 202 -8.77 11.06 -1.59
CA ILE A 202 -8.40 11.78 -2.83
C ILE A 202 -6.91 12.17 -2.82
N TYR A 203 -6.39 12.47 -1.63
CA TYR A 203 -4.96 12.67 -1.40
C TYR A 203 -4.48 11.57 -0.44
N PRO A 204 -4.01 10.43 -0.96
CA PRO A 204 -3.54 9.34 -0.12
C PRO A 204 -2.41 9.78 0.81
N ILE A 205 -2.29 9.12 1.95
CA ILE A 205 -1.19 9.34 2.89
C ILE A 205 0.14 9.14 2.15
N GLY A 206 1.09 10.05 2.36
CA GLY A 206 2.38 10.08 1.66
C GLY A 206 2.41 10.93 0.39
N THR A 207 1.26 11.41 -0.10
CA THR A 207 1.22 12.31 -1.27
C THR A 207 1.90 13.64 -0.94
N LEU A 208 2.89 14.02 -1.74
CA LEU A 208 3.44 15.38 -1.74
C LEU A 208 2.44 16.33 -2.38
N VAL A 209 2.14 17.43 -1.70
CA VAL A 209 1.13 18.40 -2.13
C VAL A 209 1.67 19.82 -2.06
N GLN A 210 1.25 20.64 -3.01
CA GLN A 210 1.34 22.10 -2.92
C GLN A 210 -0.01 22.64 -2.46
N LEU A 211 0.02 23.58 -1.51
CA LEU A 211 -1.14 24.29 -1.01
C LEU A 211 -1.36 25.58 -1.79
N THR A 212 -2.58 26.12 -1.76
CA THR A 212 -2.96 27.35 -2.48
C THR A 212 -2.18 28.61 -2.10
N ASN A 213 -1.40 28.57 -1.01
CA ASN A 213 -0.49 29.65 -0.61
C ASN A 213 0.98 29.38 -0.99
N GLY A 214 1.24 28.41 -1.88
CA GLY A 214 2.58 28.03 -2.34
C GLY A 214 3.36 27.12 -1.40
N GLN A 215 2.90 26.90 -0.16
CA GLN A 215 3.56 25.98 0.77
C GLN A 215 3.46 24.54 0.30
N ARG A 216 4.49 23.74 0.59
CA ARG A 216 4.56 22.33 0.21
C ARG A 216 4.67 21.44 1.45
N GLY A 217 4.10 20.25 1.34
CA GLY A 217 4.07 19.30 2.45
C GLY A 217 3.66 17.90 2.01
N VAL A 218 3.55 17.01 2.98
CA VAL A 218 3.10 15.63 2.76
C VAL A 218 1.78 15.38 3.49
N VAL A 219 0.86 14.64 2.87
CA VAL A 219 -0.37 14.21 3.54
C VAL A 219 -0.06 13.14 4.58
N VAL A 220 -0.45 13.37 5.84
CA VAL A 220 -0.19 12.42 6.94
C VAL A 220 -1.45 11.73 7.45
N SER A 221 -2.63 12.27 7.15
CA SER A 221 -3.92 11.61 7.42
C SER A 221 -5.03 12.26 6.62
N HIS A 222 -6.06 11.49 6.30
CA HIS A 222 -7.28 11.98 5.67
C HIS A 222 -8.38 12.23 6.71
N SER A 223 -9.34 13.09 6.38
CA SER A 223 -10.54 13.31 7.18
C SER A 223 -11.72 12.57 6.55
N PRO A 224 -12.32 11.55 7.21
CA PRO A 224 -13.40 10.74 6.62
C PRO A 224 -14.59 11.57 6.13
N LYS A 225 -14.91 12.67 6.84
CA LYS A 225 -16.04 13.56 6.50
C LYS A 225 -15.68 14.67 5.49
N ARG A 226 -14.39 14.96 5.29
CA ARG A 226 -13.91 16.05 4.42
C ARG A 226 -12.69 15.59 3.63
N ARG A 227 -12.91 14.74 2.61
CA ARG A 227 -11.85 14.07 1.83
C ARG A 227 -10.90 15.02 1.10
N LEU A 228 -11.36 16.22 0.74
CA LEU A 228 -10.56 17.28 0.12
C LEU A 228 -9.75 18.10 1.14
N MET A 229 -9.88 17.82 2.43
CA MET A 229 -9.21 18.54 3.51
C MET A 229 -8.40 17.60 4.40
N PRO A 230 -7.31 17.03 3.87
CA PRO A 230 -6.39 16.21 4.65
C PRO A 230 -5.66 17.01 5.73
N LYS A 231 -4.97 16.30 6.63
CA LYS A 231 -3.90 16.89 7.44
C LYS A 231 -2.59 16.77 6.69
N VAL A 232 -1.89 17.88 6.58
CA VAL A 232 -0.64 18.03 5.84
C VAL A 232 0.46 18.41 6.81
N MET A 233 1.58 17.69 6.74
CA MET A 233 2.83 18.10 7.36
C MET A 233 3.54 19.05 6.39
N VAL A 234 3.40 20.34 6.64
CA VAL A 234 3.99 21.40 5.83
C VAL A 234 5.48 21.51 6.12
N MET A 235 6.29 21.42 5.07
CA MET A 235 7.75 21.36 5.13
C MET A 235 8.41 22.61 4.55
N THR A 236 7.68 23.46 3.81
CA THR A 236 8.21 24.72 3.28
C THR A 236 7.41 25.94 3.77
N ASP A 237 8.05 27.10 3.74
CA ASP A 237 7.36 28.38 3.84
C ASP A 237 6.68 28.78 2.51
N VAL A 238 6.08 29.98 2.50
CA VAL A 238 5.38 30.57 1.34
C VAL A 238 6.36 30.88 0.19
N GLY A 239 7.64 31.12 0.50
CA GLY A 239 8.72 31.29 -0.47
C GLY A 239 9.36 29.97 -0.94
N GLN A 240 8.73 28.83 -0.61
CA GLN A 240 9.20 27.47 -0.91
C GLN A 240 10.56 27.13 -0.30
N GLN A 241 11.00 27.86 0.72
CA GLN A 241 12.22 27.51 1.46
C GLN A 241 11.91 26.43 2.50
N PRO A 242 12.79 25.43 2.68
CA PRO A 242 12.66 24.41 3.71
C PRO A 242 12.52 25.01 5.11
N LEU A 243 11.52 24.57 5.86
CA LEU A 243 11.35 24.92 7.26
C LEU A 243 12.34 24.13 8.13
N LYS A 244 12.91 24.76 9.16
CA LYS A 244 13.73 24.03 10.15
C LYS A 244 12.93 22.96 10.90
N ALA A 245 11.64 23.19 11.07
CA ALA A 245 10.72 22.24 11.68
C ALA A 245 9.39 22.27 10.94
N ALA A 246 8.87 21.08 10.64
CA ALA A 246 7.62 20.95 9.93
C ALA A 246 6.44 21.38 10.81
N LYS A 247 5.40 21.91 10.16
CA LYS A 247 4.15 22.35 10.80
C LYS A 247 3.02 21.40 10.45
N MET A 248 2.29 20.92 11.44
CA MET A 248 1.11 20.09 11.21
C MET A 248 -0.12 20.96 10.96
N VAL A 249 -0.64 20.92 9.74
CA VAL A 249 -1.81 21.73 9.34
C VAL A 249 -2.97 20.80 9.02
N ASN A 250 -4.03 20.88 9.81
CA ASN A 250 -5.30 20.26 9.47
C ASN A 250 -6.12 21.21 8.62
N LEU A 251 -6.22 20.95 7.31
CA LEU A 251 -6.94 21.83 6.39
C LEU A 251 -8.43 21.95 6.75
N ALA A 252 -9.03 20.94 7.38
CA ALA A 252 -10.43 20.99 7.76
C ALA A 252 -10.69 22.04 8.86
N THR A 253 -9.85 22.08 9.89
CA THR A 253 -10.01 23.02 11.02
C THR A 253 -9.38 24.38 10.72
N CYS A 254 -8.31 24.42 9.91
CA CYS A 254 -7.67 25.67 9.52
C CYS A 254 -8.62 26.60 8.74
N ASN A 255 -9.56 26.02 7.99
CA ASN A 255 -10.52 26.75 7.18
C ASN A 255 -11.87 27.01 7.88
N GLU A 256 -12.04 26.60 9.14
CA GLU A 256 -13.27 26.91 9.88
C GLU A 256 -13.41 28.43 10.03
N GLY A 257 -14.56 28.97 9.61
CA GLY A 257 -14.86 30.40 9.65
C GLY A 257 -14.16 31.24 8.58
N ARG A 258 -13.41 30.65 7.64
CA ARG A 258 -12.78 31.38 6.53
C ARG A 258 -13.66 31.40 5.27
N PRO A 259 -13.71 32.51 4.52
CA PRO A 259 -14.33 32.51 3.20
C PRO A 259 -13.56 31.59 2.23
N VAL A 260 -14.23 31.12 1.18
CA VAL A 260 -13.69 30.15 0.20
C VAL A 260 -12.39 30.65 -0.43
N GLU A 261 -12.32 31.96 -0.73
CA GLU A 261 -11.17 32.62 -1.34
C GLU A 261 -9.92 32.62 -0.45
N GLN A 262 -10.09 32.59 0.88
CA GLN A 262 -9.01 32.59 1.86
C GLN A 262 -8.76 31.19 2.45
N SER A 263 -9.46 30.19 1.93
CA SER A 263 -9.34 28.81 2.39
C SER A 263 -8.08 28.16 1.81
N LEU A 264 -7.27 27.58 2.70
CA LEU A 264 -6.08 26.82 2.35
C LEU A 264 -6.49 25.44 1.84
N ARG A 265 -6.19 25.15 0.57
CA ARG A 265 -6.55 23.88 -0.08
C ARG A 265 -5.33 23.25 -0.71
N VAL A 266 -5.43 21.97 -1.05
CA VAL A 266 -4.46 21.33 -1.94
C VAL A 266 -4.68 21.91 -3.34
N GLU A 267 -3.68 22.59 -3.86
CA GLU A 267 -3.66 23.14 -5.23
C GLU A 267 -3.29 22.05 -6.23
N GLY A 268 -2.32 21.20 -5.89
CA GLY A 268 -1.87 20.11 -6.74
C GLY A 268 -1.05 19.06 -6.00
N CYS A 269 -0.95 17.88 -6.60
CA CYS A 269 -0.03 16.82 -6.15
C CYS A 269 1.30 16.97 -6.89
N LEU A 270 2.39 16.79 -6.16
CA LEU A 270 3.75 16.87 -6.69
C LEU A 270 4.31 15.46 -6.94
N PRO A 271 5.20 15.28 -7.93
CA PRO A 271 5.92 14.03 -8.13
C PRO A 271 6.71 13.58 -6.89
N ASN A 272 7.00 12.29 -6.80
CA ASN A 272 7.88 11.78 -5.76
C ASN A 272 9.29 12.37 -5.92
N GLY A 273 9.93 12.74 -4.81
CA GLY A 273 11.30 13.24 -4.81
C GLY A 273 11.47 14.71 -5.21
N THR A 274 10.39 15.46 -5.43
CA THR A 274 10.43 16.91 -5.69
C THR A 274 11.23 17.63 -4.59
N ASP A 275 12.26 18.37 -5.00
CA ASP A 275 13.10 19.25 -4.19
C ASP A 275 13.71 18.61 -2.92
N GLY A 276 13.90 17.28 -2.91
CA GLY A 276 14.45 16.58 -1.75
C GLY A 276 13.59 16.67 -0.49
N LEU A 277 12.29 16.96 -0.64
CA LEU A 277 11.31 17.02 0.44
C LEU A 277 11.06 15.61 1.01
N ASP A 278 11.84 15.28 2.04
CA ASP A 278 11.75 14.02 2.76
C ASP A 278 11.18 14.24 4.17
N PRO A 279 9.98 13.72 4.47
CA PRO A 279 9.36 13.81 5.79
C PRO A 279 10.27 13.38 6.95
N ALA A 280 11.20 12.43 6.71
CA ALA A 280 12.10 11.92 7.74
C ALA A 280 13.18 12.93 8.19
N ARG A 281 13.36 14.03 7.45
CA ARG A 281 14.39 15.05 7.72
C ARG A 281 13.90 16.20 8.60
N TYR A 282 12.63 16.24 8.94
CA TYR A 282 12.03 17.37 9.67
C TYR A 282 11.60 16.97 11.08
N ASP A 283 12.00 17.78 12.06
CA ASP A 283 11.40 17.74 13.39
C ASP A 283 9.98 18.34 13.33
N ILE A 284 9.02 17.72 14.01
CA ILE A 284 7.61 18.16 13.99
C ILE A 284 7.38 19.16 15.12
N THR A 285 7.08 20.41 14.79
CA THR A 285 6.67 21.41 15.80
C THR A 285 5.19 21.24 16.17
N GLY A 286 4.89 21.29 17.48
CA GLY A 286 3.53 21.14 18.02
C GLY A 286 3.17 19.71 18.47
N VAL A 287 4.13 18.79 18.45
CA VAL A 287 4.07 17.50 19.16
C VAL A 287 5.14 17.55 20.24
N GLU A 288 4.80 17.25 21.49
CA GLU A 288 5.81 17.03 22.55
C GLU A 288 6.82 16.00 22.04
N SER A 289 8.03 16.50 21.75
CA SER A 289 9.09 15.83 21.02
C SER A 289 9.64 14.63 21.80
N ARG A 290 9.36 13.41 21.32
CA ARG A 290 10.11 12.18 21.69
C ARG A 290 10.39 11.23 20.53
N TRP A 291 10.01 11.57 19.30
CA TRP A 291 10.19 10.68 18.13
C TRP A 291 11.40 11.10 17.30
N ASN A 292 12.59 10.77 17.80
CA ASN A 292 13.79 10.78 16.99
C ASN A 292 13.87 9.42 16.26
N LEU A 293 13.39 9.38 15.01
CA LEU A 293 13.31 8.16 14.17
C LEU A 293 14.67 7.46 14.00
N ARG A 294 15.79 8.16 14.21
CA ARG A 294 17.15 7.59 14.24
C ARG A 294 17.41 6.60 15.38
N ARG A 295 16.58 6.56 16.44
CA ARG A 295 16.75 5.61 17.56
C ARG A 295 15.95 4.31 17.42
N LEU A 296 15.03 4.21 16.46
CA LEU A 296 14.19 3.01 16.26
C LEU A 296 14.65 2.11 15.10
N VAL A 297 15.52 2.62 14.23
CA VAL A 297 16.23 1.83 13.22
C VAL A 297 17.71 2.10 13.45
N GLY A 298 18.30 1.34 14.38
CA GLY A 298 19.73 1.36 14.62
C GLY A 298 20.44 0.51 13.58
N ALA A 299 21.43 1.14 12.92
CA ALA A 299 22.38 0.61 11.93
C ALA A 299 21.79 0.20 10.57
#